data_AF-A0A5N6V1M3-F1
#
_entry.id   AF-A0A5N6V1M3-F1
#
_cell.length_a   1.000
_cell.length_b   1.000
_cell.length_c   1.000
_cell.angle_alpha   90.00
_cell.angle_beta   90.00
_cell.angle_gamma   90.00
#
_symmetry.space_group_name_H-M   'P 1'
#
loop_
_entity.id
_entity.type
_entity.pdbx_description
1 polymer ?
#
loop_
_entity_poly.entity_id
_entity_poly.type
_entity_poly.pdbx_seq_one_letter_code
_entity_poly.pdbx_strand_id
1 'polypeptide(L)'
;MLPSPGSFRPILVALWLIVALLIGFSDGHERSTRHHARLNSPSRPIEAVSLCELACPSCAAGPNVSPKLSTPKNGVKSGSLPKRVLAKPEDEDYEGDIDAFLVSQYMRADWVPLSQQGLSSALFKELGDVKVNMAVQNLYGCTSVVVVSEKGIWMSHFWENPAFATRGPAGEWLPSANNRFEVDVLRALEFGNQEMPGLAQFNKNGGAFIGAYSPFAYIFHPTGSQYPNYDRVYKARINQISQKLQRLIRLHIPPLIYQYDRAGGHMMRAKGKVLFQYEPNENVMQTPDGPLQQALNRIWLEDRPMYVHQRYWPAWPLQRGAENANQRRDTWLIPTPGTSGSIPDSTFSGSGTTVPRQIIPTLDKLSIISHDDSSGTFTATRSETPIVSPTYEARLGNHINI
;
A
#
# COMPACT_ATOMS: atom_id res chain seq x y z
N MET A 1 -37.73 31.12 -12.36
CA MET A 1 -36.64 30.12 -12.47
C MET A 1 -36.41 29.55 -11.09
N LEU A 2 -36.76 28.28 -10.87
CA LEU A 2 -36.57 27.59 -9.59
C LEU A 2 -35.14 27.05 -9.50
N PRO A 3 -34.47 27.11 -8.34
CA PRO A 3 -33.14 26.54 -8.18
C PRO A 3 -33.20 25.01 -8.15
N SER A 4 -32.25 24.40 -8.86
CA SER A 4 -32.04 22.95 -8.93
C SER A 4 -31.66 22.38 -7.56
N PRO A 5 -32.14 21.18 -7.17
CA PRO A 5 -31.79 20.56 -5.91
C PRO A 5 -30.31 20.14 -5.92
N GLY A 6 -29.50 20.84 -5.11
CA GLY A 6 -28.10 20.51 -4.89
C GLY A 6 -27.93 19.15 -4.19
N SER A 7 -26.95 18.38 -4.66
CA SER A 7 -26.55 17.09 -4.12
C SER A 7 -26.18 17.20 -2.63
N PHE A 8 -26.90 16.46 -1.77
CA PHE A 8 -26.65 16.37 -0.33
C PHE A 8 -25.47 15.44 0.04
N ARG A 9 -24.79 14.85 -0.94
CA ARG A 9 -23.70 13.88 -0.72
C ARG A 9 -22.47 14.42 0.03
N PRO A 10 -21.95 15.64 -0.22
CA PRO A 10 -20.78 16.13 0.52
C PRO A 10 -21.09 16.38 2.01
N ILE A 11 -22.35 16.70 2.34
CA ILE A 11 -22.79 16.93 3.72
C ILE A 11 -22.83 15.61 4.52
N LEU A 12 -23.23 14.51 3.87
CA LEU A 12 -23.25 13.19 4.49
C LEU A 12 -21.84 12.64 4.78
N VAL A 13 -20.87 12.90 3.89
CA VAL A 13 -19.46 12.53 4.12
C VAL A 13 -18.86 13.32 5.28
N ALA A 14 -19.16 14.63 5.36
CA ALA A 14 -18.73 15.48 6.48
C ALA A 14 -19.35 15.05 7.82
N LEU A 15 -20.64 14.72 7.84
CA LEU A 15 -21.33 14.23 9.05
C LEU A 15 -20.77 12.89 9.52
N TRP A 16 -20.44 11.97 8.60
CA TRP A 16 -19.84 10.68 8.95
C TRP A 16 -18.43 10.84 9.56
N LEU A 17 -17.63 11.79 9.04
CA LEU A 17 -16.32 12.15 9.59
C LEU A 17 -16.39 12.74 11.01
N ILE A 18 -17.40 13.56 11.29
CA ILE A 18 -17.61 14.14 12.63
C ILE A 18 -17.97 13.03 13.63
N VAL A 19 -18.84 12.09 13.24
CA VAL A 19 -19.23 10.96 14.11
C VAL A 19 -18.05 10.02 14.38
N ALA A 20 -17.20 9.76 13.38
CA ALA A 20 -16.00 8.93 13.55
C ALA A 20 -14.97 9.57 14.50
N LEU A 21 -14.83 10.90 14.48
CA LEU A 21 -13.93 11.64 15.38
C LEU A 21 -14.45 11.69 16.84
N LEU A 22 -15.77 11.72 17.03
CA LEU A 22 -16.38 11.75 18.37
C LEU A 22 -16.34 10.40 19.09
N ILE A 23 -16.29 9.28 18.35
CA ILE A 23 -16.21 7.93 18.94
C ILE A 23 -14.75 7.55 19.30
N GLY A 24 -13.75 8.23 18.71
CA GLY A 24 -12.32 7.93 18.92
C GLY A 24 -11.69 8.51 20.19
N PHE A 25 -12.42 9.27 21.02
CA PHE A 25 -11.93 9.87 22.26
C PHE A 25 -12.80 9.45 23.46
N SER A 26 -12.72 8.18 23.87
CA SER A 26 -13.09 7.79 25.24
C SER A 26 -12.17 6.68 25.73
N ASP A 27 -11.28 7.07 26.64
CA ASP A 27 -10.52 6.28 27.63
C ASP A 27 -9.46 5.27 27.15
N GLY A 28 -8.28 5.17 27.78
CA GLY A 28 -7.94 5.65 29.10
C GLY A 28 -6.44 5.62 29.43
N HIS A 29 -6.12 6.37 30.47
CA HIS A 29 -4.85 6.43 31.16
C HIS A 29 -4.94 5.63 32.48
N GLU A 30 -3.75 5.21 32.94
CA GLU A 30 -3.37 4.73 34.27
C GLU A 30 -3.52 3.24 34.71
N ARG A 31 -2.32 2.62 34.82
CA ARG A 31 -1.68 1.97 35.99
C ARG A 31 -2.37 0.80 36.74
N SER A 32 -1.66 -0.33 36.67
CA SER A 32 -1.06 -1.12 37.78
C SER A 32 -1.81 -1.27 39.12
N THR A 33 -2.17 -2.51 39.47
CA THR A 33 -1.77 -3.20 40.73
C THR A 33 -2.21 -4.69 40.76
N ARG A 34 -1.61 -5.43 41.70
CA ARG A 34 -1.52 -6.90 41.88
C ARG A 34 -2.82 -7.62 42.31
N HIS A 35 -2.81 -8.94 42.03
CA HIS A 35 -3.36 -10.10 42.77
C HIS A 35 -4.26 -9.86 44.02
N HIS A 36 -5.50 -10.38 44.03
CA HIS A 36 -5.90 -11.70 44.57
C HIS A 36 -7.44 -11.85 44.61
N ALA A 37 -7.90 -13.11 44.53
CA ALA A 37 -9.13 -13.71 45.09
C ALA A 37 -10.51 -13.51 44.39
N ARG A 38 -10.93 -14.57 43.69
CA ARG A 38 -12.08 -15.47 43.99
C ARG A 38 -13.32 -14.83 44.65
N LEU A 39 -14.47 -14.83 43.96
CA LEU A 39 -15.73 -15.52 44.35
C LEU A 39 -16.92 -15.12 43.43
N ASN A 40 -17.62 -16.15 42.96
CA ASN A 40 -19.07 -16.31 42.75
C ASN A 40 -19.87 -15.39 41.80
N SER A 41 -20.37 -16.00 40.71
CA SER A 41 -21.67 -15.69 40.05
C SER A 41 -22.86 -16.07 40.98
N PRO A 42 -24.14 -15.63 40.76
CA PRO A 42 -24.88 -15.75 39.50
C PRO A 42 -26.00 -14.70 39.20
N SER A 43 -26.65 -14.88 38.03
CA SER A 43 -28.09 -14.74 37.70
C SER A 43 -28.52 -13.76 36.57
N ARG A 44 -28.82 -14.36 35.40
CA ARG A 44 -30.03 -14.34 34.54
C ARG A 44 -30.69 -13.02 34.02
N PRO A 45 -31.46 -13.12 32.90
CA PRO A 45 -31.67 -12.06 31.92
C PRO A 45 -33.00 -11.32 32.06
N ILE A 46 -33.10 -10.14 31.45
CA ILE A 46 -34.36 -9.40 31.27
C ILE A 46 -34.73 -9.46 29.79
N GLU A 47 -35.83 -10.16 29.51
CA GLU A 47 -36.67 -9.98 28.33
C GLU A 47 -37.85 -9.04 28.67
N ALA A 48 -38.31 -8.38 27.60
CA ALA A 48 -39.67 -7.93 27.30
C ALA A 48 -39.78 -6.41 27.12
N VAL A 49 -40.31 -5.97 25.97
CA VAL A 49 -41.70 -5.53 25.85
C VAL A 49 -42.05 -5.44 24.35
N SER A 50 -42.95 -6.34 23.92
CA SER A 50 -43.74 -6.23 22.70
C SER A 50 -45.09 -5.66 23.11
N LEU A 51 -45.47 -4.51 22.55
CA LEU A 51 -46.76 -3.87 22.75
C LEU A 51 -47.39 -3.57 21.40
N CYS A 52 -48.34 -4.41 21.00
CA CYS A 52 -49.53 -4.02 20.24
C CYS A 52 -50.60 -5.07 20.52
N GLU A 53 -51.46 -4.77 21.49
CA GLU A 53 -52.68 -5.52 21.78
C GLU A 53 -53.80 -5.19 20.79
N LEU A 54 -54.69 -6.18 20.65
CA LEU A 54 -55.92 -6.17 19.89
C LEU A 54 -56.89 -5.09 20.40
N ALA A 55 -56.91 -3.90 19.79
CA ALA A 55 -58.10 -3.06 19.60
C ALA A 55 -57.72 -1.73 18.93
N CYS A 56 -57.52 -1.75 17.60
CA CYS A 56 -57.41 -0.51 16.81
C CYS A 56 -58.72 -0.27 16.05
N PRO A 57 -59.52 0.77 16.37
CA PRO A 57 -60.82 1.02 15.74
C PRO A 57 -60.76 1.63 14.33
N SER A 58 -59.59 1.69 13.69
CA SER A 58 -59.38 2.35 12.39
C SER A 58 -59.45 1.42 11.18
N CYS A 59 -59.84 0.16 11.37
CA CYS A 59 -59.98 -0.82 10.29
C CYS A 59 -61.45 -1.04 9.89
N ALA A 60 -62.08 -0.04 9.27
CA ALA A 60 -63.38 -0.22 8.62
C ALA A 60 -63.61 0.83 7.51
N ALA A 61 -63.27 0.47 6.26
CA ALA A 61 -63.98 0.85 5.03
C ALA A 61 -63.28 0.23 3.81
N GLY A 62 -63.96 -0.66 3.09
CA GLY A 62 -63.55 -1.16 1.76
C GLY A 62 -63.86 -0.15 0.64
N PRO A 63 -63.92 -0.54 -0.66
CA PRO A 63 -63.89 -1.91 -1.20
C PRO A 63 -63.03 -2.13 -2.47
N ASN A 64 -62.79 -3.41 -2.77
CA ASN A 64 -62.68 -4.03 -4.09
C ASN A 64 -61.77 -3.40 -5.17
N VAL A 65 -60.50 -3.79 -5.18
CA VAL A 65 -59.74 -3.97 -6.44
C VAL A 65 -58.86 -5.23 -6.32
N SER A 66 -59.16 -6.23 -7.14
CA SER A 66 -58.38 -7.46 -7.27
C SER A 66 -56.95 -7.14 -7.75
N PRO A 67 -55.87 -7.58 -7.08
CA PRO A 67 -54.54 -7.40 -7.61
C PRO A 67 -54.31 -8.40 -8.76
N LYS A 68 -54.08 -7.87 -9.96
CA LYS A 68 -53.54 -8.62 -11.09
C LYS A 68 -52.25 -9.32 -10.65
N LEU A 69 -52.25 -10.64 -10.78
CA LEU A 69 -51.08 -11.50 -10.68
C LEU A 69 -50.08 -11.08 -11.78
N SER A 70 -49.09 -10.27 -11.43
CA SER A 70 -47.97 -9.96 -12.31
C SER A 70 -47.03 -11.16 -12.35
N THR A 71 -46.95 -11.80 -13.50
CA THR A 71 -45.95 -12.80 -13.85
C THR A 71 -44.54 -12.28 -13.54
N PRO A 72 -43.68 -13.06 -12.86
CA PRO A 72 -42.30 -12.66 -12.66
C PRO A 72 -41.59 -12.73 -14.01
N LYS A 73 -41.25 -11.55 -14.55
CA LYS A 73 -40.29 -11.45 -15.65
C LYS A 73 -38.96 -12.00 -15.12
N ASN A 74 -38.61 -13.19 -15.58
CA ASN A 74 -37.25 -13.74 -15.51
C ASN A 74 -36.31 -12.85 -16.32
N GLY A 75 -35.93 -11.72 -15.73
CA GLY A 75 -34.79 -10.95 -16.16
C GLY A 75 -33.55 -11.65 -15.66
N VAL A 76 -33.00 -12.55 -16.48
CA VAL A 76 -31.62 -13.02 -16.35
C VAL A 76 -30.74 -11.79 -16.41
N LYS A 77 -30.35 -11.25 -15.24
CA LYS A 77 -29.30 -10.24 -15.15
C LYS A 77 -27.98 -10.94 -15.44
N SER A 78 -27.71 -10.95 -16.74
CA SER A 78 -26.42 -11.23 -17.35
C SER A 78 -25.29 -10.50 -16.62
N GLY A 79 -24.26 -11.27 -16.24
CA GLY A 79 -22.91 -10.81 -15.95
C GLY A 79 -22.72 -10.11 -14.61
N SER A 80 -22.51 -10.88 -13.53
CA SER A 80 -21.73 -10.33 -12.42
C SER A 80 -20.31 -10.11 -12.94
N LEU A 81 -19.99 -8.88 -13.34
CA LEU A 81 -18.60 -8.48 -13.54
C LEU A 81 -17.84 -8.89 -12.27
N PRO A 82 -16.68 -9.56 -12.37
CA PRO A 82 -15.86 -9.80 -11.21
C PRO A 82 -15.62 -8.46 -10.56
N LYS A 83 -16.17 -8.29 -9.35
CA LYS A 83 -16.09 -7.05 -8.59
C LYS A 83 -14.61 -6.77 -8.40
N ARG A 84 -14.09 -5.71 -9.04
CA ARG A 84 -12.72 -5.25 -8.80
C ARG A 84 -12.58 -5.01 -7.31
N VAL A 85 -11.53 -5.54 -6.72
CA VAL A 85 -11.49 -5.69 -5.26
C VAL A 85 -10.73 -4.52 -4.62
N LEU A 86 -9.75 -3.94 -5.32
CA LEU A 86 -9.16 -2.64 -4.98
C LEU A 86 -9.86 -1.48 -5.70
N ALA A 87 -10.20 -0.45 -4.91
CA ALA A 87 -10.75 0.80 -5.42
C ALA A 87 -9.78 1.51 -6.38
N LYS A 88 -10.25 2.35 -7.29
CA LYS A 88 -9.40 3.11 -8.22
C LYS A 88 -9.87 4.57 -8.27
N PRO A 89 -9.00 5.51 -8.68
CA PRO A 89 -9.41 6.90 -8.87
C PRO A 89 -10.60 7.03 -9.82
N GLU A 90 -10.74 6.14 -10.81
CA GLU A 90 -11.83 6.18 -11.80
C GLU A 90 -13.16 5.59 -11.31
N ASP A 91 -13.21 5.04 -10.08
CA ASP A 91 -14.46 4.54 -9.53
C ASP A 91 -15.46 5.69 -9.30
N GLU A 92 -16.76 5.37 -9.35
CA GLU A 92 -17.86 6.35 -9.22
C GLU A 92 -17.75 7.22 -7.96
N ASP A 93 -17.20 6.68 -6.87
CA ASP A 93 -17.02 7.40 -5.61
C ASP A 93 -16.00 8.55 -5.68
N TYR A 94 -15.12 8.56 -6.68
CA TYR A 94 -14.02 9.52 -6.79
C TYR A 94 -14.01 10.31 -8.10
N GLU A 95 -14.67 9.82 -9.17
CA GLU A 95 -14.81 10.53 -10.45
C GLU A 95 -13.46 11.00 -11.06
N GLY A 96 -12.38 10.27 -10.82
CA GLY A 96 -11.02 10.62 -11.24
C GLY A 96 -10.26 11.53 -10.28
N ASP A 97 -10.85 11.95 -9.16
CA ASP A 97 -10.17 12.72 -8.11
C ASP A 97 -9.19 11.84 -7.33
N ILE A 98 -7.93 11.91 -7.74
CA ILE A 98 -6.82 11.16 -7.14
C ILE A 98 -6.61 11.53 -5.67
N ASP A 99 -6.76 12.81 -5.32
CA ASP A 99 -6.49 13.28 -3.96
C ASP A 99 -7.59 12.77 -3.02
N ALA A 100 -8.86 12.87 -3.42
CA ALA A 100 -9.99 12.30 -2.69
C ALA A 100 -9.88 10.77 -2.55
N PHE A 101 -9.52 10.08 -3.64
CA PHE A 101 -9.26 8.64 -3.63
C PHE A 101 -8.18 8.27 -2.62
N LEU A 102 -6.99 8.86 -2.73
CA LEU A 102 -5.86 8.53 -1.89
C LEU A 102 -6.11 8.88 -0.43
N VAL A 103 -6.69 10.05 -0.13
CA VAL A 103 -7.11 10.42 1.22
C VAL A 103 -8.07 9.38 1.79
N SER A 104 -9.06 8.92 1.02
CA SER A 104 -9.95 7.84 1.49
C SER A 104 -9.21 6.53 1.76
N GLN A 105 -8.18 6.18 0.99
CA GLN A 105 -7.40 4.96 1.22
C GLN A 105 -6.49 5.11 2.45
N TYR A 106 -5.85 6.27 2.61
CA TYR A 106 -4.98 6.60 3.73
C TYR A 106 -5.69 6.49 5.08
N MET A 107 -6.94 6.97 5.17
CA MET A 107 -7.73 6.90 6.41
C MET A 107 -8.06 5.46 6.85
N ARG A 108 -7.88 4.48 5.97
CA ARG A 108 -8.10 3.04 6.24
C ARG A 108 -6.80 2.25 6.28
N ALA A 109 -5.65 2.90 6.17
CA ALA A 109 -4.35 2.26 6.16
C ALA A 109 -3.79 2.14 7.58
N ASP A 110 -2.97 1.11 7.79
CA ASP A 110 -2.08 1.06 8.93
C ASP A 110 -0.94 2.05 8.72
N TRP A 111 -0.77 2.99 9.64
CA TRP A 111 0.26 4.00 9.54
C TRP A 111 1.58 3.50 10.12
N VAL A 112 2.66 3.69 9.38
CA VAL A 112 4.01 3.59 9.96
C VAL A 112 4.11 4.61 11.10
N PRO A 113 4.50 4.19 12.31
CA PRO A 113 4.58 5.10 13.46
C PRO A 113 5.45 6.32 13.15
N LEU A 114 5.07 7.50 13.64
CA LEU A 114 5.91 8.69 13.54
C LEU A 114 6.58 8.93 14.89
N SER A 115 7.89 8.65 14.98
CA SER A 115 8.62 8.84 16.24
C SER A 115 8.61 10.31 16.65
N GLN A 116 8.16 10.60 17.87
CA GLN A 116 8.24 11.94 18.44
C GLN A 116 9.67 12.32 18.88
N GLN A 117 10.59 11.34 18.92
CA GLN A 117 11.96 11.51 19.41
C GLN A 117 12.98 11.65 18.26
N GLY A 118 12.52 11.76 17.01
CA GLY A 118 13.38 11.77 15.83
C GLY A 118 14.04 10.43 15.54
N LEU A 119 13.53 9.34 16.13
CA LEU A 119 14.01 7.99 15.85
C LEU A 119 13.38 7.44 14.58
N SER A 120 14.14 6.61 13.89
CA SER A 120 13.63 5.89 12.74
C SER A 120 12.61 4.84 13.18
N SER A 121 11.51 4.73 12.45
CA SER A 121 10.41 3.82 12.74
C SER A 121 10.08 2.97 11.52
N ALA A 122 9.43 1.82 11.74
CA ALA A 122 8.92 0.99 10.66
C ALA A 122 7.77 0.09 11.10
N LEU A 123 6.99 -0.36 10.12
CA LEU A 123 5.96 -1.37 10.29
C LEU A 123 6.18 -2.51 9.31
N PHE A 124 6.00 -3.75 9.79
CA PHE A 124 6.00 -4.97 8.98
C PHE A 124 4.61 -5.59 9.00
N LYS A 125 4.15 -6.09 7.85
CA LYS A 125 2.98 -6.97 7.75
C LYS A 125 3.26 -8.15 6.84
N GLU A 126 2.82 -9.33 7.27
CA GLU A 126 2.76 -10.52 6.42
C GLU A 126 1.50 -10.44 5.54
N LEU A 127 1.61 -10.90 4.29
CA LEU A 127 0.55 -10.86 3.29
C LEU A 127 -0.11 -12.23 3.19
N GLY A 128 -1.24 -12.39 3.89
CA GLY A 128 -2.07 -13.59 3.91
C GLY A 128 -3.29 -13.47 3.02
N ASP A 129 -4.43 -13.98 3.49
CA ASP A 129 -5.72 -14.01 2.78
C ASP A 129 -6.60 -12.78 3.05
N VAL A 130 -6.05 -11.73 3.67
CA VAL A 130 -6.75 -10.48 3.97
C VAL A 130 -6.09 -9.30 3.25
N LYS A 131 -6.91 -8.33 2.84
CA LYS A 131 -6.43 -7.07 2.26
C LYS A 131 -5.54 -6.32 3.24
N VAL A 132 -4.50 -5.68 2.72
CA VAL A 132 -3.62 -4.83 3.53
C VAL A 132 -3.47 -3.47 2.86
N ASN A 133 -3.74 -2.40 3.62
CA ASN A 133 -3.35 -1.04 3.26
C ASN A 133 -2.36 -0.56 4.31
N MET A 134 -1.19 -0.09 3.90
CA MET A 134 -0.16 0.44 4.81
C MET A 134 0.36 1.75 4.25
N ALA A 135 0.59 2.75 5.10
CA ALA A 135 0.93 4.08 4.62
C ALA A 135 2.02 4.75 5.47
N VAL A 136 2.79 5.61 4.81
CA VAL A 136 3.71 6.54 5.45
C VAL A 136 3.19 7.95 5.22
N GLN A 137 3.16 8.75 6.28
CA GLN A 137 2.76 10.15 6.24
C GLN A 137 3.91 11.07 6.62
N ASN A 138 3.66 12.38 6.47
CA ASN A 138 4.56 13.43 6.94
C ASN A 138 5.96 13.32 6.32
N LEU A 139 6.01 12.89 5.05
CA LEU A 139 7.23 12.97 4.26
C LEU A 139 7.41 14.43 3.81
N TYR A 140 8.13 15.19 4.63
CA TYR A 140 8.65 16.52 4.32
C TYR A 140 10.14 16.53 4.69
N GLY A 141 11.01 16.26 3.72
CA GLY A 141 12.45 16.13 3.98
C GLY A 141 12.90 14.75 4.47
N CYS A 142 12.00 13.91 5.00
CA CYS A 142 12.29 12.56 5.50
C CYS A 142 12.52 11.53 4.37
N THR A 143 13.14 10.39 4.68
CA THR A 143 13.27 9.27 3.74
C THR A 143 12.38 8.10 4.17
N SER A 144 11.73 7.43 3.23
CA SER A 144 11.03 6.17 3.48
C SER A 144 11.63 5.07 2.61
N VAL A 145 11.99 3.94 3.22
CA VAL A 145 12.31 2.70 2.51
C VAL A 145 11.13 1.76 2.61
N VAL A 146 10.76 1.18 1.47
CA VAL A 146 9.71 0.17 1.36
C VAL A 146 10.29 -1.09 0.75
N VAL A 147 10.15 -2.22 1.43
CA VAL A 147 10.54 -3.54 0.93
C VAL A 147 9.29 -4.41 0.85
N VAL A 148 8.98 -4.88 -0.35
CA VAL A 148 7.81 -5.71 -0.64
C VAL A 148 8.27 -7.07 -1.17
N SER A 149 7.52 -8.11 -0.87
CA SER A 149 7.62 -9.42 -1.51
C SER A 149 6.23 -10.00 -1.68
N GLU A 150 6.14 -11.19 -2.27
CA GLU A 150 4.89 -11.93 -2.35
C GLU A 150 4.38 -12.42 -0.98
N LYS A 151 5.21 -12.34 0.07
CA LYS A 151 4.87 -12.79 1.44
C LYS A 151 4.75 -11.65 2.45
N GLY A 152 5.34 -10.49 2.22
CA GLY A 152 5.35 -9.43 3.24
C GLY A 152 5.64 -8.04 2.70
N ILE A 153 5.35 -7.05 3.53
CA ILE A 153 5.66 -5.64 3.31
C ILE A 153 6.33 -5.07 4.56
N TRP A 154 7.38 -4.27 4.37
CA TRP A 154 8.04 -3.49 5.40
C TRP A 154 8.16 -2.05 4.91
N MET A 155 7.66 -1.07 5.66
CA MET A 155 7.77 0.35 5.33
C MET A 155 8.34 1.11 6.51
N SER A 156 9.18 2.10 6.23
CA SER A 156 9.89 2.87 7.25
C SER A 156 9.70 4.37 7.12
N HIS A 157 10.00 5.08 8.20
CA HIS A 157 10.14 6.52 8.22
C HIS A 157 11.48 6.87 8.88
N PHE A 158 12.43 7.36 8.09
CA PHE A 158 13.71 7.88 8.54
C PHE A 158 13.67 9.40 8.57
N TRP A 159 13.86 9.98 9.76
CA TRP A 159 13.81 11.43 9.97
C TRP A 159 14.92 12.17 9.23
N GLU A 160 14.57 13.30 8.59
CA GLU A 160 15.59 14.20 8.02
C GLU A 160 16.55 14.69 9.10
N ASN A 161 16.01 15.25 10.17
CA ASN A 161 16.74 15.70 11.34
C ASN A 161 16.37 14.79 12.52
N PRO A 162 17.31 14.08 13.15
CA PRO A 162 18.77 14.27 13.08
C PRO A 162 19.52 13.33 12.12
N ALA A 163 18.85 12.41 11.42
CA ALA A 163 19.55 11.30 10.78
C ALA A 163 20.31 11.74 9.51
N PHE A 164 19.73 12.61 8.68
CA PHE A 164 20.33 13.13 7.45
C PHE A 164 20.92 14.54 7.62
N ALA A 165 20.34 15.34 8.51
CA ALA A 165 20.60 16.75 8.63
C ALA A 165 20.74 17.18 10.09
N THR A 166 21.39 18.32 10.27
CA THR A 166 21.36 19.11 11.50
C THR A 166 21.11 20.57 11.13
N ARG A 167 20.57 21.35 12.06
CA ARG A 167 20.40 22.79 11.88
C ARG A 167 21.71 23.50 12.26
N GLY A 168 22.22 24.29 11.33
CA GLY A 168 23.37 25.16 11.56
C GLY A 168 23.00 26.42 12.37
N PRO A 169 24.00 27.21 12.79
CA PRO A 169 23.78 28.40 13.62
C PRO A 169 22.90 29.46 12.97
N ALA A 170 22.91 29.58 11.63
CA ALA A 170 22.06 30.49 10.88
C ALA A 170 20.75 29.83 10.41
N GLY A 171 20.42 28.65 10.94
CA GLY A 171 19.23 27.89 10.59
C GLY A 171 19.34 27.12 9.27
N GLU A 172 20.50 27.12 8.63
CA GLU A 172 20.75 26.36 7.40
C GLU A 172 20.73 24.84 7.65
N TRP A 173 20.42 24.07 6.60
CA TRP A 173 20.57 22.61 6.65
C TRP A 173 22.02 22.23 6.40
N LEU A 174 22.64 21.58 7.38
CA LEU A 174 23.96 20.98 7.28
C LEU A 174 23.82 19.45 7.32
N PRO A 175 24.68 18.69 6.64
CA PRO A 175 24.73 17.25 6.81
C PRO A 175 24.94 16.87 8.28
N SER A 176 24.18 15.90 8.78
CA SER A 176 24.45 15.33 10.11
C SER A 176 25.80 14.60 10.13
N ALA A 177 26.33 14.28 11.31
CA ALA A 177 27.54 13.49 11.43
C ALA A 177 27.35 12.07 10.84
N ASN A 178 28.41 11.49 10.25
CA ASN A 178 28.33 10.17 9.59
C ASN A 178 27.92 9.05 10.55
N ASN A 179 28.40 9.08 11.79
CA ASN A 179 28.01 8.11 12.81
C ASN A 179 26.52 8.20 13.17
N ARG A 180 25.92 9.39 13.13
CA ARG A 180 24.50 9.59 13.36
C ARG A 180 23.68 8.94 12.25
N PHE A 181 24.03 9.21 10.99
CA PHE A 181 23.39 8.55 9.83
C PHE A 181 23.55 7.02 9.87
N GLU A 182 24.74 6.53 10.19
CA GLU A 182 25.01 5.09 10.30
C GLU A 182 24.10 4.42 11.34
N VAL A 183 23.99 5.00 12.54
CA VAL A 183 23.19 4.42 13.62
C VAL A 183 21.69 4.53 13.33
N ASP A 184 21.22 5.74 13.02
CA ASP A 184 19.79 6.03 12.91
C ASP A 184 19.19 5.44 11.62
N VAL A 185 19.98 5.28 10.56
CA VAL A 185 19.47 4.78 9.27
C VAL A 185 20.01 3.39 8.98
N LEU A 186 21.31 3.23 8.78
CA LEU A 186 21.86 1.99 8.21
C LEU A 186 21.80 0.80 9.18
N ARG A 187 22.11 1.01 10.46
CA ARG A 187 22.01 -0.03 11.49
C ARG A 187 20.56 -0.28 11.88
N ALA A 188 19.75 0.76 12.02
CA ALA A 188 18.33 0.61 12.33
C ALA A 188 17.58 -0.13 11.21
N LEU A 189 17.89 0.13 9.94
CA LEU A 189 17.35 -0.60 8.79
C LEU A 189 17.67 -2.11 8.86
N GLU A 190 18.88 -2.47 9.26
CA GLU A 190 19.30 -3.87 9.34
C GLU A 190 18.80 -4.59 10.60
N PHE A 191 19.08 -4.03 11.77
CA PHE A 191 18.91 -4.68 13.06
C PHE A 191 17.66 -4.21 13.82
N GLY A 192 17.05 -3.12 13.38
CA GLY A 192 15.93 -2.50 14.06
C GLY A 192 16.37 -1.55 15.17
N ASN A 193 15.36 -1.01 15.85
CA ASN A 193 15.48 -0.28 17.10
C ASN A 193 14.16 -0.47 17.90
N GLN A 194 13.90 0.37 18.90
CA GLN A 194 12.70 0.26 19.73
C GLN A 194 11.36 0.55 19.00
N GLU A 195 11.41 1.25 17.86
CA GLU A 195 10.24 1.64 17.04
C GLU A 195 10.23 1.00 15.64
N MET A 196 11.21 0.14 15.32
CA MET A 196 11.27 -0.51 14.03
C MET A 196 11.84 -1.93 14.11
N PRO A 197 11.16 -2.94 13.55
CA PRO A 197 11.78 -4.24 13.35
C PRO A 197 12.83 -4.13 12.23
N GLY A 198 14.04 -4.67 12.45
CA GLY A 198 15.10 -4.69 11.42
C GLY A 198 14.85 -5.68 10.30
N LEU A 199 15.24 -5.35 9.08
CA LEU A 199 15.05 -6.19 7.89
C LEU A 199 15.80 -7.54 7.97
N ALA A 200 16.91 -7.62 8.71
CA ALA A 200 17.71 -8.85 8.82
C ALA A 200 16.89 -10.03 9.37
N GLN A 201 15.90 -9.79 10.22
CA GLN A 201 15.07 -10.85 10.78
C GLN A 201 14.15 -11.49 9.73
N PHE A 202 13.75 -10.72 8.71
CA PHE A 202 12.84 -11.16 7.65
C PHE A 202 13.54 -11.75 6.43
N ASN A 203 14.88 -11.75 6.40
CA ASN A 203 15.68 -12.42 5.37
C ASN A 203 16.29 -13.75 5.85
N LYS A 204 15.88 -14.25 7.02
CA LYS A 204 16.24 -15.59 7.51
C LYS A 204 15.37 -16.66 6.85
N ASN A 205 15.69 -17.95 7.03
CA ASN A 205 14.90 -19.06 6.50
C ASN A 205 13.42 -18.92 6.89
N GLY A 206 12.54 -19.02 5.90
CA GLY A 206 11.09 -18.84 6.06
C GLY A 206 10.63 -17.37 6.20
N GLY A 207 11.56 -16.41 6.21
CA GLY A 207 11.27 -14.97 6.28
C GLY A 207 10.61 -14.44 5.00
N ALA A 208 9.94 -13.30 5.10
CA ALA A 208 9.19 -12.71 4.00
C ALA A 208 10.08 -12.24 2.84
N PHE A 209 11.36 -11.90 3.08
CA PHE A 209 12.24 -11.31 2.08
C PHE A 209 13.33 -12.25 1.56
N ILE A 210 13.11 -13.56 1.67
CA ILE A 210 13.95 -14.54 0.98
C ILE A 210 13.66 -14.55 -0.52
N GLY A 211 14.62 -14.99 -1.34
CA GLY A 211 14.50 -14.97 -2.80
C GLY A 211 13.30 -15.74 -3.38
N ALA A 212 12.76 -16.72 -2.65
CA ALA A 212 11.58 -17.48 -3.07
C ALA A 212 10.30 -16.65 -3.17
N TYR A 213 10.22 -15.50 -2.48
CA TYR A 213 9.08 -14.59 -2.53
C TYR A 213 9.36 -13.34 -3.37
N SER A 214 10.44 -13.35 -4.16
CA SER A 214 10.77 -12.30 -5.12
C SER A 214 10.73 -10.89 -4.52
N PRO A 215 11.58 -10.59 -3.51
CA PRO A 215 11.57 -9.31 -2.84
C PRO A 215 12.04 -8.18 -3.76
N PHE A 216 11.48 -6.99 -3.54
CA PHE A 216 11.78 -5.76 -4.24
C PHE A 216 11.81 -4.58 -3.26
N ALA A 217 12.58 -3.54 -3.57
CA ALA A 217 12.74 -2.39 -2.67
C ALA A 217 12.57 -1.04 -3.38
N TYR A 218 12.09 -0.06 -2.62
CA TYR A 218 11.87 1.32 -3.03
C TYR A 218 12.49 2.27 -2.01
N ILE A 219 13.03 3.38 -2.49
CA ILE A 219 13.51 4.48 -1.65
C ILE A 219 12.79 5.75 -2.10
N PHE A 220 11.97 6.29 -1.19
CA PHE A 220 11.25 7.54 -1.37
C PHE A 220 11.98 8.64 -0.61
N HIS A 221 12.38 9.70 -1.30
CA HIS A 221 13.17 10.77 -0.70
C HIS A 221 12.73 12.15 -1.23
N PRO A 222 12.99 13.25 -0.51
CA PRO A 222 12.55 14.57 -0.96
C PRO A 222 13.32 15.00 -2.21
N THR A 223 12.74 15.93 -2.97
CA THR A 223 13.45 16.77 -3.95
C THR A 223 14.63 17.52 -3.31
N GLY A 224 15.42 18.27 -4.09
CA GLY A 224 16.51 19.10 -3.56
C GLY A 224 16.03 20.19 -2.59
N SER A 225 16.96 20.75 -1.82
CA SER A 225 16.75 21.95 -1.02
C SER A 225 17.42 23.15 -1.70
N GLN A 226 17.48 24.28 -1.00
CA GLN A 226 18.28 25.43 -1.41
C GLN A 226 19.77 25.30 -1.01
N TYR A 227 20.15 24.20 -0.34
CA TYR A 227 21.48 23.99 0.23
C TYR A 227 22.25 22.91 -0.56
N PRO A 228 23.02 23.27 -1.61
CA PRO A 228 23.56 22.30 -2.56
C PRO A 228 24.58 21.32 -1.94
N ASN A 229 25.33 21.76 -0.92
CA ASN A 229 26.26 20.89 -0.21
C ASN A 229 25.53 19.83 0.62
N TYR A 230 24.43 20.21 1.26
CA TYR A 230 23.57 19.29 1.98
C TYR A 230 22.93 18.27 1.03
N ASP A 231 22.34 18.74 -0.08
CA ASP A 231 21.70 17.88 -1.07
C ASP A 231 22.64 16.83 -1.67
N ARG A 232 23.91 17.22 -1.91
CA ARG A 232 24.95 16.30 -2.39
C ARG A 232 25.20 15.16 -1.40
N VAL A 233 25.34 15.47 -0.11
CA VAL A 233 25.56 14.45 0.92
C VAL A 233 24.31 13.62 1.14
N TYR A 234 23.13 14.23 1.10
CA TYR A 234 21.86 13.52 1.18
C TYR A 234 21.73 12.47 0.06
N LYS A 235 22.01 12.87 -1.19
CA LYS A 235 22.01 11.94 -2.34
C LYS A 235 23.02 10.80 -2.17
N ALA A 236 24.21 11.09 -1.66
CA ALA A 236 25.20 10.06 -1.35
C ALA A 236 24.69 9.06 -0.28
N ARG A 237 23.94 9.53 0.71
CA ARG A 237 23.30 8.71 1.75
C ARG A 237 22.19 7.83 1.20
N ILE A 238 21.39 8.32 0.25
CA ILE A 238 20.42 7.49 -0.48
C ILE A 238 21.13 6.33 -1.21
N ASN A 239 22.28 6.59 -1.83
CA ASN A 239 23.07 5.52 -2.46
C ASN A 239 23.59 4.50 -1.42
N GLN A 240 24.01 4.94 -0.23
CA GLN A 240 24.43 4.04 0.85
C GLN A 240 23.27 3.15 1.33
N ILE A 241 22.06 3.68 1.45
CA ILE A 241 20.84 2.90 1.77
C ILE A 241 20.60 1.86 0.68
N SER A 242 20.66 2.26 -0.60
CA SER A 242 20.47 1.36 -1.74
C SER A 242 21.47 0.19 -1.71
N GLN A 243 22.76 0.49 -1.51
CA GLN A 243 23.82 -0.53 -1.38
C GLN A 243 23.65 -1.42 -0.14
N LYS A 244 23.13 -0.88 0.97
CA LYS A 244 22.82 -1.66 2.17
C LYS A 244 21.70 -2.64 1.89
N LEU A 245 20.63 -2.22 1.23
CA LEU A 245 19.49 -3.05 0.85
C LEU A 245 19.91 -4.19 -0.08
N GLN A 246 20.71 -3.91 -1.12
CA GLN A 246 21.20 -4.94 -2.06
C GLN A 246 22.05 -6.02 -1.38
N ARG A 247 22.83 -5.65 -0.36
CA ARG A 247 23.64 -6.61 0.41
C ARG A 247 22.80 -7.39 1.41
N LEU A 248 21.86 -6.70 2.07
CA LEU A 248 21.06 -7.27 3.14
C LEU A 248 20.00 -8.22 2.60
N ILE A 249 19.34 -7.85 1.51
CA ILE A 249 18.30 -8.60 0.83
C ILE A 249 18.85 -8.89 -0.56
N ARG A 250 18.89 -10.17 -0.96
CA ARG A 250 19.41 -10.56 -2.28
C ARG A 250 18.40 -10.17 -3.37
N LEU A 251 18.30 -8.87 -3.64
CA LEU A 251 17.41 -8.29 -4.63
C LEU A 251 17.93 -8.61 -6.03
N HIS A 252 17.03 -9.07 -6.92
CA HIS A 252 17.37 -9.30 -8.33
C HIS A 252 17.58 -7.99 -9.09
N ILE A 253 16.92 -6.92 -8.64
CA ILE A 253 16.96 -5.60 -9.24
C ILE A 253 17.34 -4.59 -8.15
N PRO A 254 18.21 -3.61 -8.43
CA PRO A 254 18.48 -2.50 -7.52
C PRO A 254 17.20 -1.82 -7.01
N PRO A 255 17.20 -1.29 -5.77
CA PRO A 255 16.08 -0.51 -5.27
C PRO A 255 15.70 0.64 -6.22
N LEU A 256 14.41 0.80 -6.50
CA LEU A 256 13.93 1.94 -7.29
C LEU A 256 13.84 3.19 -6.42
N ILE A 257 14.32 4.31 -6.95
CA ILE A 257 14.45 5.56 -6.21
C ILE A 257 13.45 6.57 -6.77
N TYR A 258 12.56 7.08 -5.91
CA TYR A 258 11.54 8.04 -6.27
C TYR A 258 11.67 9.31 -5.44
N GLN A 259 11.49 10.45 -6.10
CA GLN A 259 11.43 11.76 -5.46
C GLN A 259 10.00 12.20 -5.20
N TYR A 260 9.81 12.87 -4.07
CA TYR A 260 8.56 13.51 -3.68
C TYR A 260 8.80 14.99 -3.34
N ASP A 261 7.76 15.81 -3.38
CA ASP A 261 7.86 17.24 -3.06
C ASP A 261 8.20 17.48 -1.58
N ARG A 262 9.37 18.08 -1.29
CA ARG A 262 9.83 18.37 0.08
C ARG A 262 8.81 19.18 0.88
N ALA A 263 7.99 20.03 0.25
CA ALA A 263 7.03 20.87 0.95
C ALA A 263 6.00 20.07 1.77
N GLY A 264 5.83 18.78 1.46
CA GLY A 264 4.88 17.90 2.12
C GLY A 264 3.42 18.30 1.87
N GLY A 265 2.54 17.79 2.71
CA GLY A 265 1.11 18.07 2.65
C GLY A 265 0.46 17.94 4.02
N HIS A 266 -0.72 18.55 4.20
CA HIS A 266 -1.53 18.32 5.39
C HIS A 266 -2.24 16.97 5.31
N MET A 267 -2.94 16.60 6.39
CA MET A 267 -3.57 15.28 6.52
C MET A 267 -4.58 14.96 5.40
N MET A 268 -5.27 15.98 4.87
CA MET A 268 -6.32 15.87 3.85
C MET A 268 -5.81 16.03 2.40
N ARG A 269 -4.51 15.83 2.16
CA ARG A 269 -3.92 15.79 0.81
C ARG A 269 -3.02 14.59 0.63
N ALA A 270 -2.85 14.11 -0.60
CA ALA A 270 -1.95 12.98 -0.86
C ALA A 270 -0.46 13.36 -0.75
N LYS A 271 -0.11 14.64 -0.92
CA LYS A 271 1.27 15.12 -0.80
C LYS A 271 1.96 14.67 0.50
N GLY A 272 3.24 14.33 0.37
CA GLY A 272 4.07 13.81 1.45
C GLY A 272 3.64 12.44 1.99
N LYS A 273 3.02 11.60 1.16
CA LYS A 273 2.55 10.25 1.56
C LYS A 273 2.91 9.18 0.56
N VAL A 274 3.10 7.96 1.07
CA VAL A 274 3.26 6.73 0.30
C VAL A 274 2.19 5.74 0.75
N LEU A 275 1.47 5.14 -0.18
CA LEU A 275 0.47 4.11 0.09
C LEU A 275 0.92 2.77 -0.50
N PHE A 276 0.92 1.72 0.31
CA PHE A 276 0.95 0.33 -0.15
C PHE A 276 -0.45 -0.26 -0.05
N GLN A 277 -0.85 -1.02 -1.08
CA GLN A 277 -2.10 -1.77 -1.08
C GLN A 277 -1.86 -3.20 -1.55
N TYR A 278 -2.54 -4.14 -0.92
CA TYR A 278 -2.49 -5.56 -1.22
C TYR A 278 -3.89 -6.15 -1.26
N GLU A 279 -4.11 -6.99 -2.26
CA GLU A 279 -5.31 -7.78 -2.45
C GLU A 279 -4.94 -9.25 -2.74
N PRO A 280 -5.32 -10.19 -1.87
CA PRO A 280 -5.04 -11.61 -2.10
C PRO A 280 -5.84 -12.22 -3.26
N ASN A 281 -7.01 -11.68 -3.58
CA ASN A 281 -7.93 -12.24 -4.58
C ASN A 281 -8.40 -11.17 -5.59
N GLU A 282 -7.45 -10.56 -6.29
CA GLU A 282 -7.77 -9.46 -7.23
C GLU A 282 -8.46 -10.01 -8.49
N ASN A 283 -8.04 -11.19 -8.94
CA ASN A 283 -8.57 -11.82 -10.15
C ASN A 283 -8.50 -13.34 -10.07
N VAL A 284 -9.41 -14.03 -10.77
CA VAL A 284 -9.35 -15.48 -10.97
C VAL A 284 -9.28 -15.75 -12.48
N MET A 285 -8.14 -16.24 -12.94
CA MET A 285 -7.91 -16.58 -14.34
C MET A 285 -8.26 -18.04 -14.59
N GLN A 286 -8.97 -18.35 -15.67
CA GLN A 286 -9.14 -19.74 -16.12
C GLN A 286 -7.86 -20.18 -16.85
N THR A 287 -7.20 -21.24 -16.38
CA THR A 287 -6.07 -21.87 -17.06
C THR A 287 -6.43 -23.32 -17.43
N PRO A 288 -5.65 -23.98 -18.31
CA PRO A 288 -5.85 -25.39 -18.61
C PRO A 288 -5.80 -26.30 -17.38
N ASP A 289 -5.05 -25.89 -16.34
CA ASP A 289 -4.89 -26.63 -15.07
C ASP A 289 -5.96 -26.25 -14.03
N GLY A 290 -6.90 -25.36 -14.38
CA GLY A 290 -7.99 -24.89 -13.53
C GLY A 290 -7.94 -23.40 -13.19
N PRO A 291 -8.83 -22.92 -12.30
CA PRO A 291 -8.87 -21.52 -11.91
C PRO A 291 -7.63 -21.14 -11.08
N LEU A 292 -6.91 -20.13 -11.53
CA LEU A 292 -5.75 -19.55 -10.86
C LEU A 292 -6.12 -18.21 -10.21
N GLN A 293 -6.15 -18.17 -8.88
CA GLN A 293 -6.28 -16.93 -8.12
C GLN A 293 -4.99 -16.11 -8.23
N GLN A 294 -5.14 -14.83 -8.53
CA GLN A 294 -4.05 -13.86 -8.58
C GLN A 294 -4.15 -12.89 -7.40
N ALA A 295 -3.03 -12.76 -6.69
CA ALA A 295 -2.82 -11.69 -5.74
C ALA A 295 -2.21 -10.46 -6.45
N LEU A 296 -2.46 -9.28 -5.89
CA LEU A 296 -1.99 -8.00 -6.40
C LEU A 296 -1.40 -7.17 -5.26
N ASN A 297 -0.32 -6.45 -5.55
CA ASN A 297 0.01 -5.26 -4.79
C ASN A 297 0.19 -4.03 -5.70
N ARG A 298 0.09 -2.84 -5.10
CA ARG A 298 0.47 -1.58 -5.74
C ARG A 298 0.98 -0.56 -4.73
N ILE A 299 1.80 0.37 -5.21
CA ILE A 299 2.34 1.47 -4.40
C ILE A 299 2.01 2.80 -5.07
N TRP A 300 1.44 3.73 -4.31
CA TRP A 300 1.18 5.12 -4.73
C TRP A 300 2.13 6.07 -4.02
N LEU A 301 2.46 7.17 -4.70
CA LEU A 301 3.30 8.23 -4.18
C LEU A 301 2.65 9.59 -4.47
N GLU A 302 2.34 10.32 -3.41
CA GLU A 302 1.68 11.63 -3.48
C GLU A 302 0.43 11.64 -4.37
N ASP A 303 0.11 12.77 -4.97
CA ASP A 303 -1.00 13.02 -5.89
C ASP A 303 -0.73 12.54 -7.33
N ARG A 304 0.22 11.59 -7.52
CA ARG A 304 0.52 11.07 -8.85
C ARG A 304 -0.71 10.33 -9.41
N PRO A 305 -1.03 10.54 -10.70
CA PRO A 305 -2.20 9.91 -11.33
C PRO A 305 -2.08 8.41 -11.51
N MET A 306 -0.87 7.88 -11.36
CA MET A 306 -0.60 6.45 -11.47
C MET A 306 0.25 5.98 -10.31
N TYR A 307 0.03 4.71 -9.94
CA TYR A 307 0.91 4.00 -9.02
C TYR A 307 2.35 3.98 -9.56
N VAL A 308 3.32 4.02 -8.65
CA VAL A 308 4.75 3.86 -8.97
C VAL A 308 5.14 2.39 -9.07
N HIS A 309 4.29 1.49 -8.56
CA HIS A 309 4.46 0.05 -8.68
C HIS A 309 3.10 -0.66 -8.74
N GLN A 310 3.04 -1.73 -9.53
CA GLN A 310 1.98 -2.73 -9.47
C GLN A 310 2.56 -4.08 -9.86
N ARG A 311 2.18 -5.13 -9.14
CA ARG A 311 2.61 -6.50 -9.46
C ARG A 311 1.52 -7.51 -9.14
N TYR A 312 1.37 -8.48 -10.05
CA TYR A 312 0.49 -9.63 -9.91
C TYR A 312 1.31 -10.90 -9.73
N TRP A 313 0.81 -11.85 -8.96
CA TRP A 313 1.39 -13.20 -8.87
C TRP A 313 0.31 -14.24 -8.57
N PRO A 314 0.54 -15.52 -8.89
CA PRO A 314 -0.28 -16.62 -8.39
C PRO A 314 -0.38 -16.58 -6.87
N ALA A 315 -1.60 -16.51 -6.32
CA ALA A 315 -1.80 -16.46 -4.88
C ALA A 315 -1.20 -17.70 -4.20
N TRP A 316 -0.34 -17.48 -3.20
CA TRP A 316 0.25 -18.56 -2.41
C TRP A 316 -0.82 -19.31 -1.62
N PRO A 317 -0.56 -20.55 -1.16
CA PRO A 317 -1.53 -21.30 -0.36
C PRO A 317 -2.11 -20.54 0.84
N LEU A 318 -1.31 -19.73 1.52
CA LEU A 318 -1.74 -18.90 2.66
C LEU A 318 -2.56 -17.64 2.27
N GLN A 319 -2.58 -17.30 0.98
CA GLN A 319 -3.31 -16.14 0.43
C GLN A 319 -4.64 -16.55 -0.20
N ARG A 320 -4.80 -17.85 -0.46
CA ARG A 320 -6.07 -18.45 -0.84
C ARG A 320 -6.83 -18.69 0.47
N GLY A 321 -7.77 -17.81 0.79
CA GLY A 321 -8.57 -17.96 2.01
C GLY A 321 -9.11 -19.38 2.16
N ALA A 322 -9.24 -19.83 3.41
CA ALA A 322 -9.81 -21.14 3.71
C ALA A 322 -11.23 -21.21 3.16
N GLU A 323 -11.36 -21.81 1.98
CA GLU A 323 -12.57 -21.89 1.19
C GLU A 323 -13.09 -20.53 0.71
N ASN A 324 -12.95 -20.28 -0.60
CA ASN A 324 -13.95 -19.50 -1.32
C ASN A 324 -15.32 -20.17 -1.06
N ALA A 325 -16.03 -19.77 0.01
CA ALA A 325 -17.34 -20.30 0.38
C ALA A 325 -18.40 -20.13 -0.74
N ASN A 326 -18.08 -19.33 -1.75
CA ASN A 326 -18.88 -19.15 -2.94
C ASN A 326 -18.56 -20.15 -4.08
N GLN A 327 -17.39 -20.80 -4.09
CA GLN A 327 -17.03 -21.78 -5.13
C GLN A 327 -17.80 -23.11 -5.01
N ARG A 328 -18.31 -23.45 -3.81
CA ARG A 328 -19.21 -24.60 -3.62
C ARG A 328 -20.60 -24.39 -4.23
N ARG A 329 -21.00 -23.16 -4.58
CA ARG A 329 -22.33 -22.92 -5.15
C ARG A 329 -22.41 -23.25 -6.65
N ASP A 330 -21.30 -23.12 -7.37
CA ASP A 330 -21.26 -23.35 -8.82
C ASP A 330 -20.86 -24.79 -9.21
N THR A 331 -20.49 -25.62 -8.22
CA THR A 331 -20.13 -27.03 -8.42
C THR A 331 -21.23 -28.02 -8.04
N TRP A 332 -22.45 -27.56 -7.73
CA TRP A 332 -23.62 -28.43 -7.71
C TRP A 332 -24.01 -28.79 -9.15
N LEU A 333 -23.26 -29.72 -9.73
CA LEU A 333 -23.80 -30.61 -10.75
C LEU A 333 -25.00 -31.32 -10.12
N ILE A 334 -26.19 -30.89 -10.51
CA ILE A 334 -27.43 -31.61 -10.27
C ILE A 334 -27.18 -33.03 -10.78
N PRO A 335 -27.26 -34.09 -9.94
CA PRO A 335 -27.16 -35.45 -10.41
C PRO A 335 -28.33 -35.67 -11.38
N THR A 336 -28.04 -35.86 -12.65
CA THR A 336 -29.02 -36.34 -13.61
C THR A 336 -29.52 -37.70 -13.11
N PRO A 337 -30.81 -37.87 -12.77
CA PRO A 337 -31.31 -39.15 -12.33
C PRO A 337 -31.32 -40.11 -13.52
N GLY A 338 -30.51 -41.16 -13.41
CA GLY A 338 -30.61 -42.31 -14.30
C GLY A 338 -29.34 -42.57 -15.09
N THR A 339 -28.45 -43.37 -14.53
CA THR A 339 -27.91 -44.57 -15.20
C THR A 339 -27.35 -45.49 -14.11
N SER A 340 -28.00 -46.63 -13.92
CA SER A 340 -27.46 -47.72 -13.09
C SER A 340 -26.32 -48.38 -13.86
N GLY A 341 -25.16 -48.54 -13.24
CA GLY A 341 -24.02 -49.19 -13.89
C GLY A 341 -22.83 -49.44 -12.99
N SER A 342 -22.82 -50.62 -12.36
CA SER A 342 -21.66 -51.44 -11.95
C SER A 342 -20.56 -50.82 -11.06
N ILE A 343 -20.50 -51.35 -9.84
CA ILE A 343 -19.36 -51.32 -8.92
C ILE A 343 -18.21 -52.16 -9.49
N PRO A 344 -16.95 -51.69 -9.44
CA PRO A 344 -15.82 -52.58 -9.31
C PRO A 344 -15.08 -52.34 -7.98
N ASP A 345 -14.94 -53.43 -7.23
CA ASP A 345 -13.97 -53.61 -6.16
C ASP A 345 -12.55 -53.37 -6.68
N SER A 346 -11.76 -52.58 -5.97
CA SER A 346 -10.30 -52.77 -5.92
C SER A 346 -9.69 -52.14 -4.67
N THR A 347 -9.33 -53.02 -3.75
CA THR A 347 -8.16 -52.91 -2.88
C THR A 347 -6.92 -52.49 -3.67
N PHE A 348 -6.16 -51.47 -3.24
CA PHE A 348 -4.69 -51.54 -3.21
C PHE A 348 -4.05 -50.44 -2.34
N SER A 349 -2.87 -50.81 -1.84
CA SER A 349 -2.05 -50.20 -0.80
C SER A 349 -1.04 -49.17 -1.34
N GLY A 350 -0.74 -48.15 -0.53
CA GLY A 350 0.63 -47.68 -0.29
C GLY A 350 1.26 -46.60 -1.19
N SER A 351 1.98 -45.70 -0.50
CA SER A 351 3.15 -44.92 -0.91
C SER A 351 2.97 -43.40 -1.06
N GLY A 352 3.78 -42.69 -0.28
CA GLY A 352 3.79 -41.24 -0.13
C GLY A 352 4.11 -40.49 -1.42
N THR A 353 3.43 -39.35 -1.58
CA THR A 353 3.57 -38.45 -2.71
C THR A 353 4.48 -37.29 -2.33
N THR A 354 5.70 -37.31 -2.83
CA THR A 354 6.56 -36.13 -2.93
C THR A 354 5.96 -35.19 -3.97
N VAL A 355 5.53 -34.01 -3.54
CA VAL A 355 4.94 -32.99 -4.43
C VAL A 355 6.04 -32.38 -5.31
N PRO A 356 5.91 -32.39 -6.65
CA PRO A 356 6.85 -31.71 -7.53
C PRO A 356 6.66 -30.20 -7.43
N ARG A 357 7.76 -29.47 -7.28
CA ARG A 357 7.81 -28.01 -7.36
C ARG A 357 7.55 -27.59 -8.81
N GLN A 358 6.31 -27.23 -9.14
CA GLN A 358 5.99 -26.60 -10.43
C GLN A 358 6.58 -25.18 -10.46
N ILE A 359 7.55 -24.98 -11.34
CA ILE A 359 8.07 -23.66 -11.68
C ILE A 359 7.12 -23.11 -12.75
N ILE A 360 6.14 -22.30 -12.33
CA ILE A 360 5.30 -21.53 -13.24
C ILE A 360 6.08 -20.25 -13.59
N PRO A 361 6.31 -19.92 -14.87
CA PRO A 361 6.98 -18.69 -15.25
C PRO A 361 6.14 -17.48 -14.81
N THR A 362 6.66 -16.71 -13.86
CA THR A 362 6.12 -15.40 -13.49
C THR A 362 6.28 -14.45 -14.67
N LEU A 363 5.16 -13.96 -15.20
CA LEU A 363 5.14 -12.88 -16.18
C LEU A 363 5.40 -11.55 -15.43
N ASP A 364 6.66 -11.25 -15.13
CA ASP A 364 7.07 -9.95 -14.58
C ASP A 364 6.97 -8.88 -15.67
N LYS A 365 5.76 -8.37 -15.91
CA LYS A 365 5.55 -7.18 -16.74
C LYS A 365 5.85 -5.95 -15.88
N LEU A 366 7.13 -5.64 -15.69
CA LEU A 366 7.57 -4.36 -15.14
C LEU A 366 7.24 -3.27 -16.16
N SER A 367 6.12 -2.56 -15.99
CA SER A 367 5.87 -1.32 -16.73
C SER A 367 6.72 -0.21 -16.12
N ILE A 368 7.97 -0.10 -16.58
CA ILE A 368 8.86 1.02 -16.25
C ILE A 368 8.51 2.16 -17.20
N ILE A 369 7.82 3.18 -16.72
CA ILE A 369 7.64 4.44 -17.45
C ILE A 369 8.89 5.28 -17.18
N SER A 370 9.85 5.22 -18.10
CA SER A 370 10.99 6.13 -18.14
C SER A 370 10.56 7.40 -18.87
N HIS A 371 10.60 8.54 -18.18
CA HIS A 371 10.53 9.84 -18.84
C HIS A 371 11.94 10.18 -19.33
N ASP A 372 12.14 10.09 -20.63
CA ASP A 372 13.39 10.42 -21.32
C ASP A 372 13.29 11.86 -21.83
N ASP A 373 14.05 12.78 -21.23
CA ASP A 373 14.33 14.10 -21.81
C ASP A 373 15.55 13.99 -22.70
N SER A 374 15.34 14.25 -23.99
CA SER A 374 16.37 14.22 -25.03
C SER A 374 16.82 15.63 -25.39
N SER A 375 18.13 15.88 -25.25
CA SER A 375 18.99 16.69 -26.14
C SER A 375 20.39 16.73 -25.48
N GLY A 376 21.53 16.59 -26.14
CA GLY A 376 21.87 16.34 -27.53
C GLY A 376 23.37 16.01 -27.58
N THR A 377 23.73 15.19 -28.56
CA THR A 377 25.07 14.68 -28.84
C THR A 377 26.00 15.77 -29.38
N PHE A 378 27.28 15.80 -29.01
CA PHE A 378 28.41 15.99 -29.96
C PHE A 378 29.76 15.61 -29.30
N THR A 379 30.73 15.40 -30.17
CA THR A 379 31.82 14.39 -30.18
C THR A 379 33.04 14.70 -29.32
N ALA A 380 33.77 13.63 -28.97
CA ALA A 380 35.06 13.64 -28.31
C ALA A 380 36.22 14.03 -29.24
N THR A 381 37.20 14.77 -28.73
CA THR A 381 38.62 14.62 -29.12
C THR A 381 39.52 14.99 -27.94
N ARG A 382 40.57 14.19 -27.75
CA ARG A 382 41.56 14.17 -26.66
C ARG A 382 42.83 14.87 -27.14
N SER A 383 43.41 15.83 -26.40
CA SER A 383 44.87 15.94 -26.19
C SER A 383 45.26 17.07 -25.21
N GLU A 384 46.10 16.72 -24.25
CA GLU A 384 47.29 17.42 -23.72
C GLU A 384 47.26 18.92 -23.34
N THR A 385 47.40 19.15 -22.02
CA THR A 385 48.09 20.30 -21.37
C THR A 385 49.60 20.33 -21.67
N PRO A 386 50.40 21.33 -21.24
CA PRO A 386 50.10 22.73 -20.83
C PRO A 386 51.11 23.77 -21.39
N ILE A 387 50.74 25.04 -21.60
CA ILE A 387 51.70 26.18 -21.52
C ILE A 387 51.01 27.41 -20.90
N VAL A 388 51.76 28.05 -20.00
CA VAL A 388 51.49 29.19 -19.12
C VAL A 388 51.69 30.53 -19.86
N SER A 389 50.69 31.43 -19.75
CA SER A 389 50.71 32.93 -19.68
C SER A 389 51.44 33.76 -20.78
N PRO A 390 51.29 35.11 -20.88
CA PRO A 390 50.42 36.04 -20.14
C PRO A 390 49.62 37.06 -21.00
N THR A 391 48.62 37.66 -20.34
CA THR A 391 48.29 39.11 -20.28
C THR A 391 48.51 40.00 -21.52
N TYR A 392 47.43 40.56 -22.07
CA TYR A 392 47.36 41.97 -22.45
C TYR A 392 45.89 42.46 -22.43
N GLU A 393 45.58 43.31 -21.45
CA GLU A 393 44.51 44.29 -21.55
C GLU A 393 44.95 45.40 -22.53
N ALA A 394 44.05 45.86 -23.40
CA ALA A 394 43.70 47.29 -23.54
C ALA A 394 43.01 47.62 -24.88
N ARG A 395 41.95 48.44 -24.75
CA ARG A 395 41.40 49.44 -25.69
C ARG A 395 40.70 48.91 -26.95
N LEU A 396 39.37 49.04 -27.06
CA LEU A 396 38.56 50.26 -27.23
C LEU A 396 38.90 51.00 -28.53
N GLY A 397 38.02 50.85 -29.53
CA GLY A 397 38.07 51.58 -30.80
C GLY A 397 36.88 51.25 -31.70
N ASN A 398 35.80 52.00 -31.52
CA ASN A 398 34.66 52.09 -32.44
C ASN A 398 35.09 52.64 -33.82
N HIS A 399 34.55 52.08 -34.92
CA HIS A 399 34.02 52.78 -36.12
C HIS A 399 33.65 51.70 -37.17
N ILE A 400 32.36 51.43 -37.40
CA ILE A 400 31.49 51.98 -38.48
C ILE A 400 31.96 51.65 -39.90
N ASN A 401 31.13 50.80 -40.56
CA ASN A 401 30.75 50.67 -41.97
C ASN A 401 31.76 51.03 -43.08
N ILE A 402 32.04 50.07 -43.97
CA ILE A 402 31.29 49.81 -45.22
C ILE A 402 31.19 48.29 -45.41
#